data_AF-A0A3A0CKN8-F1
#
_entry.id   AF-A0A3A0CKN8-F1
#
_cell.length_a   1.000
_cell.length_b   1.000
_cell.length_c   1.000
_cell.angle_alpha   90.00
_cell.angle_beta   90.00
_cell.angle_gamma   90.00
#
_symmetry.space_group_name_H-M   'P 1'
#
loop_
_entity.id
_entity.type
_entity.pdbx_description
1 polymer ?
#
loop_
_entity_poly.entity_id
_entity_poly.type
_entity_poly.pdbx_seq_one_letter_code
_entity_poly.pdbx_strand_id
1 'polypeptide(L)'
;MAKKTAGFFDLHAEKLTLGLCIALVAGAAAYSLGGSRFAVNEMGPAQLVQSVGEAADSARQAVQSARPQETKSVKKDPSKDPVALMQKWYGESAEGLLKIAQVEPMLPRAVPFPPPYVAVSGDSAESRRNLAQIVSPSVPMVIVGEPVEMTFPNEIPTFEEYDGRPPGANAKKVKKPYVSVAAQVDLVEQDANFRTENYPDGSYLEVVQVHLQRKDVNDPRRGWEDVNTYLPFKPMTRPKFIDRGGGSFKFEGIDSFRRNVSTGAEPICRPKLPSTAASIPPVPYLDEPPKRTDNLSPSDAAREAERRAKSWIDRAKAAMGGKRPFKDRDYDAAYLLARSAAGTLGAPDKLVQSAKDLMQEIIRKMPKERREAAPAVARSPERLMPIVAHDLDALPGHTYVYRMRYEVFNVYAGNPGELSNPDDARKLTVFSGWSPESRPVEITGDTYFYLTRADEKKGEVTVTVFKVGRRGTEKNEYRIRIGEEIGRKEKRGTKGDFSTNALCVDIDFDRVVNGKKDVAMIYMDMTDGILRERILSLDRTDKVLEKLSEQKSASR
;
A
#
# COMPACT_ATOMS: atom_id res chain seq x y z
N MET A 1 87.06 -3.64 -23.08
CA MET A 1 86.05 -3.39 -22.02
C MET A 1 85.79 -1.89 -21.94
N ALA A 2 84.72 -1.40 -22.57
CA ALA A 2 84.38 0.02 -22.59
C ALA A 2 83.62 0.38 -21.31
N LYS A 3 84.21 1.25 -20.47
CA LYS A 3 83.57 1.81 -19.28
C LYS A 3 82.45 2.75 -19.74
N LYS A 4 81.18 2.38 -19.53
CA LYS A 4 80.06 3.32 -19.68
C LYS A 4 80.14 4.35 -18.55
N THR A 5 80.53 5.56 -18.89
CA THR A 5 80.37 6.75 -18.03
C THR A 5 78.88 7.05 -17.93
N ALA A 6 78.30 6.85 -16.74
CA ALA A 6 76.91 7.22 -16.46
C ALA A 6 76.75 8.74 -16.69
N GLY A 7 75.70 9.11 -17.43
CA GLY A 7 75.42 10.51 -17.72
C GLY A 7 75.08 11.29 -16.45
N PHE A 8 75.37 12.59 -16.45
CA PHE A 8 75.07 13.51 -15.35
C PHE A 8 73.60 13.41 -14.86
N PHE A 9 72.67 13.12 -15.77
CA PHE A 9 71.26 12.90 -15.45
C PHE A 9 71.01 11.63 -14.60
N ASP A 10 71.69 10.51 -14.86
CA ASP A 10 71.54 9.30 -14.05
C ASP A 10 72.08 9.50 -12.63
N LEU A 11 73.15 10.29 -12.50
CA LEU A 11 73.75 10.58 -11.20
C LEU A 11 72.94 11.58 -10.36
N HIS A 12 72.01 12.35 -10.95
CA HIS A 12 71.35 13.48 -10.29
C HIS A 12 69.82 13.40 -10.29
N ALA A 13 69.20 12.60 -11.16
CA ALA A 13 67.76 12.39 -11.17
C ALA A 13 67.27 11.83 -9.83
N GLU A 14 67.99 10.87 -9.25
CA GLU A 14 67.65 10.31 -7.94
C GLU A 14 67.61 11.38 -6.84
N LYS A 15 68.63 12.25 -6.78
CA LYS A 15 68.72 13.33 -5.77
C LYS A 15 67.61 14.36 -5.92
N LEU A 16 67.25 14.69 -7.16
CA LEU A 16 66.19 15.65 -7.45
C LEU A 16 64.82 15.07 -7.06
N THR A 17 64.62 13.78 -7.31
CA THR A 17 63.39 13.07 -6.94
C THR A 17 63.26 12.93 -5.42
N LEU A 18 64.35 12.58 -4.74
CA LEU A 18 64.41 12.52 -3.26
C LEU A 18 64.16 13.89 -2.62
N GLY A 19 64.73 14.97 -3.18
CA GLY A 19 64.47 16.33 -2.74
C GLY A 19 63.00 16.75 -2.88
N LEU A 20 62.36 16.38 -4.00
CA LEU A 20 60.94 16.65 -4.22
C LEU A 20 60.05 15.88 -3.24
N CYS A 21 60.36 14.61 -2.97
CA CYS A 21 59.62 13.79 -2.01
C CYS A 21 59.74 14.36 -0.58
N ILE A 22 60.94 14.78 -0.17
CA ILE A 22 61.14 15.39 1.16
C ILE A 22 60.36 16.71 1.26
N ALA A 23 60.38 17.54 0.22
CA ALA A 23 59.63 18.80 0.20
C ALA A 23 58.11 18.57 0.28
N LEU A 24 57.58 17.55 -0.41
CA LEU A 24 56.17 17.18 -0.34
C LEU A 24 55.77 16.66 1.05
N VAL A 25 56.60 15.82 1.66
CA VAL A 25 56.34 15.31 3.03
C VAL A 25 56.40 16.43 4.06
N ALA A 26 57.39 17.33 3.95
CA ALA A 26 57.49 18.51 4.81
C ALA A 26 56.30 19.47 4.62
N GLY A 27 55.86 19.67 3.39
CA GLY A 27 54.66 20.46 3.08
C GLY A 27 53.38 19.84 3.64
N ALA A 28 53.21 18.53 3.52
CA ALA A 28 52.07 17.81 4.10
C ALA A 28 52.08 17.84 5.63
N ALA A 29 53.26 17.72 6.26
CA ALA A 29 53.42 17.83 7.71
C ALA A 29 53.16 19.26 8.21
N ALA A 30 53.64 20.28 7.49
CA ALA A 30 53.33 21.68 7.81
C ALA A 30 51.83 21.99 7.64
N TYR A 31 51.17 21.40 6.64
CA TYR A 31 49.72 21.55 6.44
C TYR A 31 48.89 20.82 7.50
N SER A 32 49.32 19.64 7.95
CA SER A 32 48.61 18.90 9.01
C SER A 32 48.83 19.49 10.40
N LEU A 33 50.00 20.09 10.66
CA LEU A 33 50.29 20.82 11.90
C LEU A 33 49.77 22.27 11.89
N GLY A 34 49.55 22.85 10.70
CA GLY A 34 49.06 24.21 10.48
C GLY A 34 47.58 24.46 10.81
N GLY A 35 46.91 23.47 11.42
CA GLY A 35 45.63 23.67 12.09
C GLY A 35 44.40 23.49 11.20
N SER A 36 43.60 22.47 11.52
CA SER A 36 42.16 22.63 11.40
C SER A 36 41.76 23.83 12.27
N ARG A 37 40.82 24.67 11.82
CA ARG A 37 40.37 25.89 12.52
C ARG A 37 39.73 25.65 13.90
N PHE A 38 39.77 24.42 14.40
CA PHE A 38 39.20 23.99 15.66
C PHE A 38 40.23 23.10 16.37
N ALA A 39 41.29 23.72 16.91
CA ALA A 39 42.16 23.05 17.86
C ALA A 39 41.35 22.84 19.16
N VAL A 40 40.89 21.61 19.38
CA VAL A 40 39.98 21.21 20.47
C VAL A 40 40.62 21.41 21.87
N ASN A 41 41.90 21.73 21.96
CA ASN A 41 42.65 21.68 23.21
C ASN A 41 42.51 22.92 24.12
N GLU A 42 41.88 24.01 23.67
CA GLU A 42 41.80 25.25 24.48
C GLU A 42 40.38 25.80 24.71
N MET A 43 39.35 25.21 24.08
CA MET A 43 37.97 25.68 24.22
C MET A 43 37.12 24.65 24.97
N GLY A 44 36.39 25.10 25.99
CA GLY A 44 35.41 24.25 26.66
C GLY A 44 34.30 23.81 25.69
N PRO A 45 33.58 22.69 25.95
CA PRO A 45 32.57 22.16 25.02
C PRO A 45 31.52 23.19 24.59
N ALA A 46 31.09 24.09 25.50
CA ALA A 46 30.15 25.16 25.19
C ALA A 46 30.73 26.21 24.23
N GLN A 47 31.99 26.60 24.40
CA GLN A 47 32.68 27.55 23.53
C GLN A 47 32.97 26.93 22.16
N LEU A 48 33.25 25.62 22.11
CA LEU A 48 33.41 24.90 20.86
C LEU A 48 32.10 24.92 20.05
N VAL A 49 30.96 24.58 20.69
CA VAL A 49 29.64 24.64 20.05
C VAL A 49 29.31 26.05 19.57
N GLN A 50 29.59 27.07 20.37
CA GLN A 50 29.38 28.46 19.99
C GLN A 50 30.25 28.87 18.79
N SER A 51 31.54 28.55 18.80
CA SER A 51 32.46 28.88 17.69
C SER A 51 32.11 28.15 16.38
N VAL A 52 31.60 26.91 16.48
CA VAL A 52 31.12 26.15 15.32
C VAL A 52 29.83 26.77 14.79
N GLY A 53 28.94 27.22 15.67
CA GLY A 53 27.73 27.97 15.30
C GLY A 53 28.06 29.28 14.58
N GLU A 54 28.94 30.10 15.14
CA GLU A 54 29.38 31.37 14.53
C GLU A 54 30.08 31.14 13.18
N ALA A 55 30.90 30.09 13.06
CA ALA A 55 31.53 29.72 11.80
C ALA A 55 30.52 29.24 10.75
N ALA A 56 29.50 28.49 11.16
CA ALA A 56 28.43 28.03 10.28
C ALA A 56 27.56 29.19 9.78
N ASP A 57 27.20 30.13 10.66
CA ASP A 57 26.46 31.33 10.29
C ASP A 57 27.26 32.27 9.39
N SER A 58 28.56 32.43 9.66
CA SER A 58 29.46 33.19 8.79
C SER A 58 29.58 32.55 7.39
N ALA A 59 29.69 31.21 7.32
CA ALA A 59 29.69 30.50 6.05
C ALA A 59 28.35 30.63 5.32
N ARG A 60 27.23 30.58 6.04
CA ARG A 60 25.89 30.78 5.48
C ARG A 60 25.72 32.19 4.92
N GLN A 61 26.13 33.22 5.66
CA GLN A 61 26.11 34.61 5.20
C GLN A 61 27.06 34.80 4.01
N ALA A 62 28.24 34.18 4.00
CA ALA A 62 29.16 34.21 2.86
C ALA A 62 28.53 33.59 1.61
N VAL A 63 27.83 32.46 1.72
CA VAL A 63 27.13 31.83 0.60
C VAL A 63 25.92 32.65 0.12
N GLN A 64 25.14 33.21 1.05
CA GLN A 64 23.97 34.05 0.71
C GLN A 64 24.37 35.39 0.09
N SER A 65 25.49 35.95 0.56
CA SER A 65 26.03 37.24 0.09
C SER A 65 26.90 37.09 -1.17
N ALA A 66 27.38 35.88 -1.46
CA ALA A 66 28.10 35.57 -2.69
C ALA A 66 27.16 35.76 -3.89
N ARG A 67 27.25 36.94 -4.52
CA ARG A 67 26.68 37.15 -5.85
C ARG A 67 27.19 36.02 -6.75
N PRO A 68 26.33 35.38 -7.56
CA PRO A 68 26.78 34.42 -8.55
C PRO A 68 27.91 35.08 -9.32
N GLN A 69 29.13 34.55 -9.20
CA GLN A 69 30.20 35.02 -10.06
C GLN A 69 29.71 34.74 -11.47
N GLU A 70 29.58 35.81 -12.28
CA GLU A 70 29.39 35.65 -13.71
C GLU A 70 30.47 34.69 -14.16
N THR A 71 30.07 33.47 -14.50
CA THR A 71 30.99 32.48 -15.03
C THR A 71 31.57 33.12 -16.28
N LYS A 72 32.83 33.59 -16.19
CA LYS A 72 33.63 33.94 -17.37
C LYS A 72 33.40 32.79 -18.32
N SER A 73 32.76 33.08 -19.45
CA SER A 73 32.33 32.08 -20.41
C SER A 73 33.50 31.14 -20.67
N VAL A 74 33.44 29.95 -20.06
CA VAL A 74 34.44 28.93 -20.30
C VAL A 74 34.32 28.68 -21.79
N LYS A 75 35.37 29.02 -22.56
CA LYS A 75 35.42 28.73 -24.00
C LYS A 75 35.06 27.26 -24.15
N LYS A 76 33.82 26.98 -24.59
CA LYS A 76 33.32 25.62 -24.77
C LYS A 76 34.28 24.96 -25.74
N ASP A 77 34.89 23.87 -25.31
CA ASP A 77 35.73 23.06 -26.19
C ASP A 77 34.81 22.49 -27.29
N PRO A 78 34.94 22.93 -28.55
CA PRO A 78 34.01 22.55 -29.62
C PRO A 78 34.08 21.07 -29.94
N SER A 79 35.10 20.35 -29.46
CA SER A 79 35.21 18.90 -29.59
C SER A 79 34.25 18.12 -28.69
N LYS A 80 33.65 18.77 -27.69
CA LYS A 80 32.73 18.13 -26.72
C LYS A 80 31.29 18.64 -26.81
N ASP A 81 31.03 19.66 -27.64
CA ASP A 81 29.67 20.16 -27.86
C ASP A 81 28.97 19.27 -28.91
N PRO A 82 27.92 18.52 -28.54
CA PRO A 82 27.24 17.61 -29.47
C PRO A 82 26.64 18.34 -30.68
N VAL A 83 26.29 19.62 -30.54
CA VAL A 83 25.76 20.44 -31.65
C VAL A 83 26.88 20.78 -32.64
N ALA A 84 28.06 21.18 -32.14
CA ALA A 84 29.22 21.46 -32.98
C ALA A 84 29.77 20.20 -33.66
N LEU A 85 29.74 19.05 -32.98
CA LEU A 85 30.09 17.75 -33.56
C LEU A 85 29.13 17.34 -34.68
N MET A 86 27.82 17.53 -34.48
CA MET A 86 26.83 17.23 -35.52
C MET A 86 26.94 18.17 -36.72
N GLN A 87 27.13 19.48 -36.50
CA GLN A 87 27.40 20.42 -37.60
C GLN A 87 28.68 20.08 -38.35
N LYS A 88 29.74 19.62 -37.65
CA LYS A 88 30.98 19.18 -38.29
C LYS A 88 30.79 17.93 -39.16
N TRP A 89 29.94 16.99 -38.76
CA TRP A 89 29.73 15.74 -39.49
C TRP A 89 28.75 15.85 -40.64
N TYR A 90 27.73 16.71 -40.51
CA TYR A 90 26.61 16.77 -41.46
C TYR A 90 26.52 18.10 -42.24
N GLY A 91 27.38 19.08 -41.95
CA GLY A 91 27.38 20.39 -42.62
C GLY A 91 26.19 21.27 -42.19
N GLU A 92 25.96 22.38 -42.91
CA GLU A 92 24.90 23.35 -42.60
C GLU A 92 23.48 22.75 -42.62
N SER A 93 23.28 21.61 -43.29
CA SER A 93 21.99 20.90 -43.33
C SER A 93 21.63 20.17 -42.02
N ALA A 94 22.54 20.11 -41.04
CA ALA A 94 22.30 19.49 -39.73
C ALA A 94 21.24 20.23 -38.89
N GLU A 95 20.98 21.50 -39.18
CA GLU A 95 20.06 22.33 -38.41
C GLU A 95 18.61 21.81 -38.45
N GLY A 96 18.21 21.21 -39.59
CA GLY A 96 16.92 20.53 -39.73
C GLY A 96 16.82 19.26 -38.90
N LEU A 97 17.88 18.45 -38.87
CA LEU A 97 17.93 17.20 -38.08
C LEU A 97 17.94 17.49 -36.58
N LEU A 98 18.62 18.54 -36.13
CA LEU A 98 18.64 18.99 -34.73
C LEU A 98 17.25 19.46 -34.28
N LYS A 99 16.51 20.17 -35.13
CA LYS A 99 15.11 20.57 -34.86
C LYS A 99 14.16 19.38 -34.81
N ILE A 100 14.32 18.40 -35.71
CA ILE A 100 13.49 17.19 -35.72
C ILE A 100 13.75 16.33 -34.48
N ALA A 101 15.02 16.21 -34.07
CA ALA A 101 15.42 15.42 -32.92
C ALA A 101 15.13 16.10 -31.56
N GLN A 102 14.64 17.34 -31.56
CA GLN A 102 14.40 18.15 -30.36
C GLN A 102 15.58 18.15 -29.38
N VAL A 103 16.81 18.11 -29.90
CA VAL A 103 18.00 18.15 -29.06
C VAL A 103 18.14 19.58 -28.57
N GLU A 104 17.56 19.86 -27.40
CA GLU A 104 17.72 21.16 -26.76
C GLU A 104 19.22 21.41 -26.52
N PRO A 105 19.73 22.62 -26.85
CA PRO A 105 21.11 22.96 -26.57
C PRO A 105 21.33 22.76 -25.08
N MET A 106 22.38 22.00 -24.69
CA MET A 106 22.71 21.80 -23.28
C MET A 106 22.82 23.17 -22.61
N LEU A 107 21.78 23.54 -21.87
CA LEU A 107 21.82 24.70 -21.01
C LEU A 107 23.03 24.49 -20.09
N PRO A 108 23.85 25.52 -19.86
CA PRO A 108 24.93 25.41 -18.89
C PRO A 108 24.29 24.86 -17.61
N ARG A 109 24.78 23.72 -17.11
CA ARG A 109 24.34 23.20 -15.82
C ARG A 109 24.53 24.34 -14.85
N ALA A 110 23.44 25.01 -14.46
CA ALA A 110 23.45 25.82 -13.28
C ALA A 110 24.04 24.92 -12.19
N VAL A 111 25.06 25.43 -11.53
CA VAL A 111 25.81 24.84 -10.43
C VAL A 111 24.99 23.76 -9.72
N PRO A 112 25.55 22.56 -9.41
CA PRO A 112 24.82 21.56 -8.64
C PRO A 112 24.12 22.27 -7.49
N PHE A 113 22.78 22.25 -7.47
CA PHE A 113 22.03 22.74 -6.33
C PHE A 113 22.70 22.07 -5.13
N PRO A 114 23.29 22.82 -4.18
CA PRO A 114 23.70 22.20 -2.93
C PRO A 114 22.45 21.44 -2.43
N PRO A 115 22.60 20.21 -1.92
CA PRO A 115 21.46 19.48 -1.38
C PRO A 115 20.69 20.45 -0.47
N PRO A 116 19.36 20.53 -0.57
CA PRO A 116 18.59 21.43 0.28
C PRO A 116 19.04 21.15 1.71
N TYR A 117 19.73 22.12 2.32
CA TYR A 117 20.10 22.01 3.70
C TYR A 117 18.78 21.95 4.46
N VAL A 118 18.46 20.80 5.02
CA VAL A 118 17.49 20.71 6.12
C VAL A 118 17.98 21.72 7.13
N ALA A 119 17.21 22.77 7.38
CA ALA A 119 17.55 23.79 8.35
C ALA A 119 17.75 23.08 9.69
N VAL A 120 19.01 22.89 10.09
CA VAL A 120 19.34 22.38 11.41
C VAL A 120 18.95 23.49 12.38
N SER A 121 17.81 23.28 13.04
CA SER A 121 17.53 23.78 14.39
C SER A 121 17.57 25.30 14.54
N GLY A 122 16.46 25.95 14.20
CA GLY A 122 16.05 27.12 14.97
C GLY A 122 15.73 26.66 16.39
N ASP A 123 16.66 26.84 17.32
CA ASP A 123 16.61 26.46 18.74
C ASP A 123 15.52 27.22 19.54
N SER A 124 14.67 27.99 18.87
CA SER A 124 13.47 28.54 19.49
C SER A 124 12.54 27.38 19.82
N ALA A 125 12.19 27.19 21.10
CA ALA A 125 11.18 26.24 21.54
C ALA A 125 9.84 26.33 20.76
N GLU A 126 9.61 27.45 20.08
CA GLU A 126 8.50 27.71 19.15
C GLU A 126 8.54 26.87 17.85
N SER A 127 9.63 26.17 17.53
CA SER A 127 9.75 25.35 16.31
C SER A 127 9.32 23.89 16.49
N ARG A 128 9.02 23.45 17.72
CA ARG A 128 8.57 22.08 17.99
C ARG A 128 7.10 21.90 17.59
N ARG A 129 6.80 20.75 16.99
CA ARG A 129 5.47 20.40 16.46
C ARG A 129 4.92 19.14 17.12
N ASN A 130 3.60 18.96 17.11
CA ASN A 130 3.00 17.70 17.53
C ASN A 130 2.92 16.74 16.34
N LEU A 131 2.71 15.46 16.60
CA LEU A 131 2.35 14.54 15.53
C LEU A 131 0.94 14.85 15.04
N ALA A 132 0.80 15.06 13.73
CA ALA A 132 -0.49 15.27 13.10
C ALA A 132 -1.39 14.04 13.25
N GLN A 133 -2.67 14.30 13.52
CA GLN A 133 -3.69 13.27 13.48
C GLN A 133 -3.85 12.73 12.06
N ILE A 134 -3.74 11.41 11.93
CA ILE A 134 -3.92 10.73 10.65
C ILE A 134 -5.42 10.52 10.38
N VAL A 135 -5.88 11.02 9.23
CA VAL A 135 -7.29 10.97 8.80
C VAL A 135 -7.74 9.53 8.62
N SER A 136 -8.89 9.18 9.18
CA SER A 136 -9.44 7.82 9.06
C SER A 136 -9.97 7.58 7.63
N PRO A 137 -9.92 6.34 7.11
CA PRO A 137 -10.53 6.05 5.81
C PRO A 137 -12.04 6.27 5.81
N SER A 138 -12.59 6.56 4.62
CA SER A 138 -14.03 6.60 4.39
C SER A 138 -14.70 5.26 4.65
N VAL A 139 -16.05 5.25 4.66
CA VAL A 139 -16.84 4.00 4.70
C VAL A 139 -16.32 3.02 3.63
N PRO A 140 -16.00 1.76 3.98
CA PRO A 140 -15.47 0.80 3.03
C PRO A 140 -16.53 0.31 2.04
N MET A 141 -16.15 0.25 0.77
CA MET A 141 -16.87 -0.46 -0.27
C MET A 141 -16.40 -1.91 -0.35
N VAL A 142 -17.35 -2.84 -0.29
CA VAL A 142 -17.05 -4.27 -0.22
C VAL A 142 -17.61 -4.99 -1.44
N ILE A 143 -16.75 -5.76 -2.11
CA ILE A 143 -17.16 -6.72 -3.14
C ILE A 143 -16.81 -8.13 -2.66
N VAL A 144 -17.80 -9.01 -2.74
CA VAL A 144 -17.65 -10.46 -2.58
C VAL A 144 -17.50 -11.08 -3.96
N GLY A 145 -16.32 -11.60 -4.23
CA GLY A 145 -16.01 -12.29 -5.48
C GLY A 145 -16.48 -13.74 -5.48
N GLU A 146 -16.90 -14.22 -6.64
CA GLU A 146 -17.07 -15.66 -6.84
C GLU A 146 -15.71 -16.39 -6.71
N PRO A 147 -15.70 -17.70 -6.41
CA PRO A 147 -14.46 -18.46 -6.40
C PRO A 147 -13.71 -18.39 -7.73
N VAL A 148 -12.54 -17.76 -7.73
CA VAL A 148 -11.65 -17.63 -8.89
C VAL A 148 -10.36 -18.42 -8.67
N GLU A 149 -9.77 -18.90 -9.76
CA GLU A 149 -8.42 -19.49 -9.72
C GLU A 149 -7.41 -18.36 -9.46
N MET A 150 -6.67 -18.50 -8.37
CA MET A 150 -5.61 -17.62 -7.92
C MET A 150 -4.27 -18.34 -8.02
N THR A 151 -3.25 -17.62 -8.46
CA THR A 151 -1.90 -18.17 -8.68
C THR A 151 -0.94 -17.56 -7.66
N PHE A 152 -0.50 -18.35 -6.69
CA PHE A 152 0.41 -17.92 -5.62
C PHE A 152 1.83 -18.43 -5.88
N PRO A 153 2.88 -17.62 -5.62
CA PRO A 153 4.24 -18.14 -5.65
C PRO A 153 4.42 -19.21 -4.55
N ASN A 154 5.29 -20.20 -4.79
CA ASN A 154 5.54 -21.26 -3.81
C ASN A 154 6.16 -20.71 -2.51
N GLU A 155 6.97 -19.66 -2.65
CA GLU A 155 7.47 -18.88 -1.53
C GLU A 155 7.11 -17.41 -1.76
N ILE A 156 6.55 -16.75 -0.75
CA ILE A 156 6.24 -15.32 -0.82
C ILE A 156 7.59 -14.57 -0.84
N PRO A 157 7.88 -13.75 -1.86
CA PRO A 157 9.16 -13.03 -1.95
C PRO A 157 9.28 -12.00 -0.82
N THR A 158 10.51 -11.59 -0.49
CA THR A 158 10.71 -10.36 0.28
C THR A 158 10.25 -9.14 -0.52
N PHE A 159 10.07 -8.00 0.15
CA PHE A 159 9.65 -6.78 -0.54
C PHE A 159 10.69 -6.34 -1.59
N GLU A 160 11.98 -6.52 -1.32
CA GLU A 160 13.09 -6.20 -2.22
C GLU A 160 13.15 -7.10 -3.45
N GLU A 161 12.68 -8.35 -3.34
CA GLU A 161 12.61 -9.32 -4.43
C GLU A 161 11.33 -9.19 -5.26
N TYR A 162 10.34 -8.42 -4.80
CA TYR A 162 9.06 -8.26 -5.47
C TYR A 162 9.20 -7.40 -6.74
N ASP A 163 8.95 -8.01 -7.90
CA ASP A 163 9.09 -7.35 -9.21
C ASP A 163 7.75 -6.94 -9.85
N GLY A 164 6.63 -7.16 -9.16
CA GLY A 164 5.29 -6.86 -9.65
C GLY A 164 4.74 -7.78 -10.74
N ARG A 165 5.51 -8.77 -11.20
CA ARG A 165 5.08 -9.69 -12.26
C ARG A 165 4.24 -10.82 -11.66
N PRO A 166 3.29 -11.37 -12.44
CA PRO A 166 2.54 -12.55 -12.00
C PRO A 166 3.51 -13.72 -11.77
N PRO A 167 3.22 -14.61 -10.81
CA PRO A 167 4.09 -15.77 -10.54
C PRO A 167 4.27 -16.66 -11.77
N GLY A 168 5.45 -17.29 -11.87
CA GLY A 168 5.80 -18.19 -12.99
C GLY A 168 4.97 -19.48 -13.04
N ALA A 169 5.21 -20.32 -14.05
CA ALA A 169 4.43 -21.53 -14.33
C ALA A 169 4.37 -22.55 -13.17
N ASN A 170 5.36 -22.56 -12.27
CA ASN A 170 5.44 -23.46 -11.13
C ASN A 170 4.64 -22.99 -9.90
N ALA A 171 3.84 -21.94 -10.04
CA ALA A 171 3.06 -21.36 -8.96
C ALA A 171 1.86 -22.24 -8.52
N LYS A 172 1.55 -22.20 -7.22
CA LYS A 172 0.41 -22.92 -6.64
C LYS A 172 -0.90 -22.27 -7.08
N LYS A 173 -1.73 -23.05 -7.77
CA LYS A 173 -3.07 -22.63 -8.19
C LYS A 173 -4.11 -23.06 -7.16
N VAL A 174 -4.91 -22.10 -6.70
CA VAL A 174 -5.95 -22.32 -5.70
C VAL A 174 -7.21 -21.64 -6.16
N LYS A 175 -8.34 -22.36 -6.16
CA LYS A 175 -9.66 -21.76 -6.42
C LYS A 175 -10.33 -21.46 -5.08
N LYS A 176 -10.55 -20.17 -4.78
CA LYS A 176 -11.23 -19.77 -3.53
C LYS A 176 -12.03 -18.48 -3.69
N PRO A 177 -13.10 -18.28 -2.90
CA PRO A 177 -13.77 -16.98 -2.81
C PRO A 177 -12.80 -15.94 -2.24
N TYR A 178 -13.12 -14.67 -2.46
CA TYR A 178 -12.38 -13.56 -1.89
C TYR A 178 -13.32 -12.40 -1.59
N VAL A 179 -12.90 -11.55 -0.67
CA VAL A 179 -13.52 -10.26 -0.43
C VAL A 179 -12.50 -9.17 -0.67
N SER A 180 -12.86 -8.21 -1.49
CA SER A 180 -12.07 -7.01 -1.70
C SER A 180 -12.77 -5.85 -0.99
N VAL A 181 -12.04 -5.20 -0.09
CA VAL A 181 -12.52 -4.08 0.72
C VAL A 181 -11.69 -2.86 0.36
N ALA A 182 -12.33 -1.81 -0.15
CA ALA A 182 -11.65 -0.59 -0.55
C ALA A 182 -12.26 0.64 0.11
N ALA A 183 -11.43 1.61 0.44
CA ALA A 183 -11.83 2.89 1.04
C ALA A 183 -11.03 4.03 0.42
N GLN A 184 -11.44 5.28 0.68
CA GLN A 184 -10.73 6.48 0.26
C GLN A 184 -10.23 7.24 1.47
N VAL A 185 -9.03 7.79 1.38
CA VAL A 185 -8.45 8.72 2.36
C VAL A 185 -8.55 10.14 1.81
N ASP A 186 -9.07 11.08 2.60
CA ASP A 186 -9.15 12.51 2.21
C ASP A 186 -7.79 13.19 2.41
N LEU A 187 -7.06 13.38 1.30
CA LEU A 187 -5.74 13.99 1.33
C LEU A 187 -5.80 15.50 1.59
N VAL A 188 -6.94 16.16 1.33
CA VAL A 188 -7.09 17.60 1.63
C VAL A 188 -7.20 17.80 3.12
N GLU A 189 -7.99 16.96 3.79
CA GLU A 189 -8.09 16.97 5.25
C GLU A 189 -6.74 16.60 5.88
N GLN A 190 -6.04 15.61 5.32
CA GLN A 190 -4.72 15.24 5.82
C GLN A 190 -3.68 16.35 5.65
N ASP A 191 -3.66 17.03 4.50
CA ASP A 191 -2.79 18.18 4.26
C ASP A 191 -3.12 19.34 5.22
N ALA A 192 -4.41 19.58 5.52
CA ALA A 192 -4.81 20.54 6.53
C ALA A 192 -4.30 20.17 7.94
N ASN A 193 -4.37 18.88 8.31
CA ASN A 193 -3.82 18.38 9.58
C ASN A 193 -2.31 18.56 9.64
N PHE A 194 -1.60 18.29 8.54
CA PHE A 194 -0.15 18.51 8.44
C PHE A 194 0.23 19.98 8.57
N ARG A 195 -0.47 20.89 7.90
CA ARG A 195 -0.22 22.33 8.02
C ARG A 195 -0.51 22.86 9.43
N THR A 196 -1.57 22.36 10.06
CA THR A 196 -1.94 22.74 11.43
C THR A 196 -0.82 22.39 12.42
N GLU A 197 -0.15 21.26 12.21
CA GLU A 197 1.00 20.84 13.02
C GLU A 197 2.36 21.24 12.42
N ASN A 198 2.40 22.26 11.54
CA ASN A 198 3.64 22.81 10.97
C ASN A 198 4.56 21.75 10.31
N TYR A 199 3.98 20.74 9.64
CA TYR A 199 4.77 19.82 8.82
C TYR A 199 5.37 20.56 7.61
N PRO A 200 6.52 20.11 7.08
CA PRO A 200 7.10 20.71 5.88
C PRO A 200 6.12 20.68 4.70
N ASP A 201 6.14 21.73 3.89
CA ASP A 201 5.36 21.79 2.65
C ASP A 201 5.67 20.58 1.76
N GLY A 202 4.62 19.96 1.22
CA GLY A 202 4.74 18.75 0.41
C GLY A 202 4.83 17.45 1.22
N SER A 203 4.64 17.49 2.54
CA SER A 203 4.47 16.27 3.34
C SER A 203 3.30 15.44 2.84
N TYR A 204 3.52 14.13 2.68
CA TYR A 204 2.50 13.18 2.20
C TYR A 204 2.48 11.92 3.06
N LEU A 205 1.42 11.13 2.93
CA LEU A 205 1.27 9.88 3.66
C LEU A 205 2.16 8.78 3.06
N GLU A 206 3.10 8.28 3.85
CA GLU A 206 3.91 7.10 3.53
C GLU A 206 3.28 5.86 4.20
N VAL A 207 2.30 5.25 3.55
CA VAL A 207 1.57 4.09 4.10
C VAL A 207 2.48 2.87 4.15
N VAL A 208 2.64 2.31 5.35
CA VAL A 208 3.44 1.12 5.65
C VAL A 208 2.61 -0.16 5.50
N GLN A 209 1.37 -0.14 5.98
CA GLN A 209 0.49 -1.29 5.97
C GLN A 209 -0.99 -0.85 6.00
N VAL A 210 -1.84 -1.58 5.26
CA VAL A 210 -3.30 -1.45 5.37
C VAL A 210 -3.81 -2.58 6.26
N HIS A 211 -4.54 -2.22 7.32
CA HIS A 211 -5.13 -3.16 8.26
C HIS A 211 -6.62 -3.31 7.98
N LEU A 212 -7.08 -4.55 8.01
CA LEU A 212 -8.48 -4.90 7.83
C LEU A 212 -8.96 -5.69 9.04
N GLN A 213 -10.14 -5.33 9.54
CA GLN A 213 -10.86 -6.11 10.52
C GLN A 213 -12.21 -6.54 9.96
N ARG A 214 -12.65 -7.72 10.36
CA ARG A 214 -13.99 -8.23 10.07
C ARG A 214 -14.71 -8.59 11.37
N LYS A 215 -16.04 -8.57 11.33
CA LYS A 215 -16.89 -9.08 12.40
C LYS A 215 -17.99 -9.91 11.78
N ASP A 216 -18.17 -11.12 12.30
CA ASP A 216 -19.23 -12.03 11.87
C ASP A 216 -20.57 -11.58 12.47
N VAL A 217 -21.52 -11.26 11.60
CA VAL A 217 -22.87 -10.83 11.99
C VAL A 217 -23.70 -12.04 12.44
N ASN A 218 -23.36 -13.24 11.98
CA ASN A 218 -24.08 -14.46 12.35
C ASN A 218 -23.73 -14.92 13.77
N ASP A 219 -22.53 -14.59 14.27
CA ASP A 219 -22.07 -14.92 15.62
C ASP A 219 -21.77 -13.64 16.43
N PRO A 220 -22.77 -13.06 17.12
CA PRO A 220 -22.59 -11.81 17.86
C PRO A 220 -21.64 -11.94 19.06
N ARG A 221 -21.24 -13.17 19.45
CA ARG A 221 -20.25 -13.40 20.51
C ARG A 221 -18.82 -13.15 20.01
N ARG A 222 -18.60 -13.21 18.69
CA ARG A 222 -17.30 -12.90 18.10
C ARG A 222 -17.10 -11.39 18.03
N GLY A 223 -15.99 -10.94 18.59
CA GLY A 223 -15.54 -9.57 18.48
C GLY A 223 -15.01 -9.26 17.07
N TRP A 224 -14.34 -8.13 16.95
CA TRP A 224 -13.56 -7.83 15.75
C TRP A 224 -12.36 -8.77 15.65
N GLU A 225 -12.19 -9.36 14.46
CA GLU A 225 -11.06 -10.22 14.11
C GLU A 225 -10.15 -9.47 13.15
N ASP A 226 -8.85 -9.45 13.43
CA ASP A 226 -7.84 -8.95 12.49
C ASP A 226 -7.72 -9.91 11.30
N VAL A 227 -7.87 -9.37 10.10
CA VAL A 227 -7.75 -10.15 8.86
C VAL A 227 -6.31 -10.12 8.39
N ASN A 228 -5.77 -11.29 8.05
CA ASN A 228 -4.50 -11.37 7.35
C ASN A 228 -4.68 -10.96 5.88
N THR A 229 -4.55 -9.66 5.62
CA THR A 229 -4.74 -9.09 4.29
C THR A 229 -3.72 -9.67 3.32
N TYR A 230 -4.17 -10.04 2.11
CA TYR A 230 -3.24 -10.51 1.09
C TYR A 230 -2.23 -9.43 0.70
N LEU A 231 -0.94 -9.78 0.81
CA LEU A 231 0.18 -9.05 0.26
C LEU A 231 0.98 -9.99 -0.66
N PRO A 232 1.47 -9.50 -1.82
CA PRO A 232 2.25 -10.32 -2.74
C PRO A 232 3.72 -10.50 -2.29
N PHE A 233 4.09 -9.96 -1.12
CA PHE A 233 5.41 -10.01 -0.52
C PHE A 233 5.31 -10.21 1.00
N LYS A 234 6.40 -10.69 1.63
CA LYS A 234 6.52 -10.82 3.07
C LYS A 234 6.46 -9.43 3.72
N PRO A 235 5.81 -9.25 4.89
CA PRO A 235 5.79 -7.98 5.59
C PRO A 235 7.20 -7.38 5.72
N MET A 236 7.34 -6.07 5.44
CA MET A 236 8.64 -5.40 5.47
C MET A 236 9.29 -5.52 6.85
N THR A 237 10.59 -5.81 6.87
CA THR A 237 11.38 -5.85 8.11
C THR A 237 11.42 -4.46 8.75
N ARG A 238 10.89 -4.33 9.96
CA ARG A 238 10.89 -3.05 10.69
C ARG A 238 12.30 -2.70 11.18
N PRO A 239 12.72 -1.43 11.11
CA PRO A 239 13.97 -0.95 11.70
C PRO A 239 14.09 -1.30 13.18
N LYS A 240 15.30 -1.66 13.61
CA LYS A 240 15.57 -2.00 15.01
C LYS A 240 15.70 -0.72 15.83
N PHE A 241 14.88 -0.59 16.87
CA PHE A 241 15.01 0.51 17.84
C PHE A 241 16.22 0.28 18.74
N ILE A 242 17.09 1.29 18.85
CA ILE A 242 18.27 1.29 19.71
C ILE A 242 18.20 2.50 20.64
N ASP A 243 17.95 2.25 21.92
CA ASP A 243 18.05 3.26 22.97
C ASP A 243 19.52 3.39 23.40
N ARG A 244 20.07 4.61 23.37
CA ARG A 244 21.45 4.90 23.77
C ARG A 244 21.55 5.46 25.19
N GLY A 245 20.42 5.62 25.88
CA GLY A 245 20.35 6.32 27.17
C GLY A 245 20.44 7.85 27.00
N GLY A 246 20.16 8.57 28.09
CA GLY A 246 20.22 10.04 28.10
C GLY A 246 19.20 10.72 27.17
N GLY A 247 18.11 10.04 26.80
CA GLY A 247 17.11 10.56 25.86
C GLY A 247 17.48 10.45 24.38
N SER A 248 18.65 9.91 24.04
CA SER A 248 19.06 9.65 22.66
C SER A 248 18.67 8.24 22.22
N PHE A 249 18.05 8.12 21.05
CA PHE A 249 17.70 6.85 20.44
C PHE A 249 17.81 6.95 18.92
N LYS A 250 17.90 5.80 18.23
CA LYS A 250 17.86 5.75 16.76
C LYS A 250 17.20 4.47 16.28
N PHE A 251 16.76 4.49 15.02
CA PHE A 251 16.31 3.30 14.30
C PHE A 251 17.40 2.83 13.32
N GLU A 252 17.92 1.63 13.53
CA GLU A 252 18.87 1.01 12.60
C GLU A 252 18.13 0.48 11.36
N GLY A 253 18.54 0.93 10.17
CA GLY A 253 17.90 0.57 8.90
C GLY A 253 16.73 1.45 8.47
N ILE A 254 16.51 2.60 9.13
CA ILE A 254 15.38 3.50 8.84
C ILE A 254 15.35 4.01 7.39
N ASP A 255 16.50 4.32 6.80
CA ASP A 255 16.56 4.84 5.43
C ASP A 255 16.19 3.78 4.38
N SER A 256 16.64 2.54 4.58
CA SER A 256 16.25 1.40 3.72
C SER A 256 14.75 1.14 3.85
N PHE A 257 14.22 1.15 5.07
CA PHE A 257 12.79 0.97 5.30
C PHE A 257 11.95 2.08 4.65
N ARG A 258 12.32 3.35 4.82
CA ARG A 258 11.65 4.49 4.18
C ARG A 258 11.68 4.37 2.65
N ARG A 259 12.82 3.98 2.08
CA ARG A 259 12.95 3.74 0.63
C ARG A 259 12.01 2.64 0.15
N ASN A 260 11.91 1.55 0.89
CA ASN A 260 11.01 0.44 0.59
C ASN A 260 9.55 0.86 0.68
N VAL A 261 9.14 1.59 1.73
CA VAL A 261 7.79 2.13 1.88
C VAL A 261 7.45 3.05 0.70
N SER A 262 8.35 3.97 0.34
CA SER A 262 8.15 4.91 -0.77
C SER A 262 8.04 4.20 -2.12
N THR A 263 8.93 3.23 -2.40
CA THR A 263 8.93 2.44 -3.64
C THR A 263 7.73 1.48 -3.70
N GLY A 264 7.28 1.01 -2.54
CA GLY A 264 6.17 0.08 -2.35
C GLY A 264 4.81 0.70 -2.17
N ALA A 265 4.69 2.02 -2.27
CA ALA A 265 3.44 2.71 -1.96
C ALA A 265 2.24 2.13 -2.74
N GLU A 266 2.42 1.81 -4.03
CA GLU A 266 1.35 1.21 -4.84
C GLU A 266 0.97 -0.21 -4.38
N PRO A 267 1.86 -1.21 -4.33
CA PRO A 267 1.47 -2.56 -3.94
C PRO A 267 1.15 -2.71 -2.44
N ILE A 268 1.57 -1.77 -1.57
CA ILE A 268 1.14 -1.70 -0.16
C ILE A 268 -0.30 -1.18 -0.06
N CYS A 269 -0.61 -0.04 -0.70
CA CYS A 269 -1.94 0.56 -0.62
C CYS A 269 -2.97 -0.19 -1.48
N ARG A 270 -2.52 -0.76 -2.60
CA ARG A 270 -3.35 -1.38 -3.63
C ARG A 270 -2.75 -2.70 -4.12
N PRO A 271 -2.61 -3.72 -3.24
CA PRO A 271 -2.14 -5.02 -3.65
C PRO A 271 -3.02 -5.57 -4.79
N LYS A 272 -2.39 -6.07 -5.85
CA LYS A 272 -3.13 -6.73 -6.94
C LYS A 272 -3.45 -8.15 -6.54
N LEU A 273 -4.71 -8.56 -6.64
CA LEU A 273 -5.08 -9.95 -6.46
C LEU A 273 -4.30 -10.87 -7.43
N PRO A 274 -3.95 -12.10 -7.00
CA PRO A 274 -3.25 -13.08 -7.82
C PRO A 274 -4.16 -13.73 -8.89
N SER A 275 -5.10 -12.97 -9.44
CA SER A 275 -6.05 -13.40 -10.47
C SER A 275 -6.55 -12.19 -11.26
N THR A 276 -6.47 -12.26 -12.59
CA THR A 276 -7.03 -11.23 -13.50
C THR A 276 -8.55 -11.32 -13.62
N ALA A 277 -9.14 -12.45 -13.23
CA ALA A 277 -10.59 -12.65 -13.21
C ALA A 277 -11.25 -12.05 -11.95
N ALA A 278 -10.45 -11.65 -10.96
CA ALA A 278 -10.98 -11.04 -9.76
C ALA A 278 -11.46 -9.60 -10.03
N SER A 279 -12.66 -9.29 -9.58
CA SER A 279 -13.19 -7.93 -9.57
C SER A 279 -12.71 -7.17 -8.34
N ILE A 280 -12.50 -5.88 -8.53
CA ILE A 280 -12.16 -4.94 -7.48
C ILE A 280 -13.35 -3.99 -7.24
N PRO A 281 -13.53 -3.47 -6.01
CA PRO A 281 -14.59 -2.52 -5.72
C PRO A 281 -14.45 -1.30 -6.63
N PRO A 282 -15.55 -0.77 -7.21
CA PRO A 282 -15.49 0.35 -8.16
C PRO A 282 -15.25 1.68 -7.43
N VAL A 283 -14.23 1.74 -6.57
CA VAL A 283 -13.78 2.96 -5.92
C VAL A 283 -13.08 3.83 -6.97
N PRO A 284 -13.40 5.13 -7.07
CA PRO A 284 -12.73 6.06 -7.96
C PRO A 284 -11.20 5.97 -7.86
N TYR A 285 -10.56 5.85 -9.02
CA TYR A 285 -9.10 5.69 -9.20
C TYR A 285 -8.47 4.41 -8.65
N LEU A 286 -9.28 3.46 -8.22
CA LEU A 286 -8.79 2.11 -7.97
C LEU A 286 -8.54 1.38 -9.31
N ASP A 287 -9.54 1.33 -10.19
CA ASP A 287 -9.45 0.60 -11.48
C ASP A 287 -8.73 1.40 -12.57
N GLU A 288 -9.03 2.70 -12.64
CA GLU A 288 -8.58 3.61 -13.69
C GLU A 288 -7.91 4.81 -13.02
N PRO A 289 -6.60 4.78 -12.71
CA PRO A 289 -5.91 5.95 -12.16
C PRO A 289 -6.05 7.14 -13.13
N PRO A 290 -6.10 8.39 -12.62
CA PRO A 290 -6.22 9.54 -13.49
C PRO A 290 -5.02 9.57 -14.43
N LYS A 291 -5.28 9.73 -15.73
CA LYS A 291 -4.21 10.03 -16.69
C LYS A 291 -3.53 11.31 -16.26
N ARG A 292 -2.19 11.37 -16.39
CA ARG A 292 -1.45 12.62 -16.16
C ARG A 292 -2.02 13.71 -17.07
N THR A 293 -2.74 14.65 -16.47
CA THR A 293 -3.42 15.74 -17.18
C THR A 293 -2.44 16.67 -17.86
N ASP A 294 -1.20 16.73 -17.38
CA ASP A 294 -0.12 17.58 -17.90
C ASP A 294 0.20 17.28 -19.37
N ASN A 295 -0.14 16.08 -19.85
CA ASN A 295 0.08 15.66 -21.23
C ASN A 295 -1.17 15.79 -22.11
N LEU A 296 -2.32 16.18 -21.55
CA LEU A 296 -3.58 16.29 -22.27
C LEU A 296 -3.86 17.75 -22.66
N SER A 297 -4.45 17.94 -23.84
CA SER A 297 -5.00 19.25 -24.17
C SER A 297 -6.13 19.60 -23.18
N PRO A 298 -6.41 20.90 -22.91
CA PRO A 298 -7.52 21.29 -22.04
C PRO A 298 -8.87 20.69 -22.45
N SER A 299 -9.09 20.53 -23.77
CA SER A 299 -10.28 19.88 -24.33
C SER A 299 -10.34 18.38 -24.00
N ASP A 300 -9.22 17.66 -24.15
CA ASP A 300 -9.15 16.24 -23.82
C ASP A 300 -9.28 15.99 -22.32
N ALA A 301 -8.70 16.86 -21.49
CA ALA A 301 -8.84 16.82 -20.04
C ALA A 301 -10.31 17.00 -19.61
N ALA A 302 -11.03 17.96 -20.21
CA ALA A 302 -12.46 18.17 -19.97
C ALA A 302 -13.32 16.98 -20.43
N ARG A 303 -13.04 16.43 -21.61
CA ARG A 303 -13.74 15.23 -22.13
C ARG A 303 -13.51 14.00 -21.24
N GLU A 304 -12.30 13.83 -20.72
CA GLU A 304 -11.98 12.76 -19.79
C GLU A 304 -12.63 12.96 -18.42
N ALA A 305 -12.72 14.19 -17.93
CA ALA A 305 -13.47 14.54 -16.73
C ALA A 305 -14.98 14.24 -16.90
N GLU A 306 -15.56 14.63 -18.04
CA GLU A 306 -16.96 14.32 -18.38
C GLU A 306 -17.21 12.80 -18.42
N ARG A 307 -16.34 12.04 -19.10
CA ARG A 307 -16.41 10.57 -19.19
C ARG A 307 -16.42 9.93 -17.81
N ARG A 308 -15.50 10.34 -16.93
CA ARG A 308 -15.37 9.83 -15.55
C ARG A 308 -16.61 10.17 -14.71
N ALA A 309 -17.00 11.44 -14.67
CA ALA A 309 -18.17 11.88 -13.92
C ALA A 309 -19.44 11.13 -14.34
N LYS A 310 -19.67 10.98 -15.65
CA LYS A 310 -20.79 10.20 -16.19
C LYS A 310 -20.73 8.73 -15.78
N SER A 311 -19.56 8.08 -15.93
CA SER A 311 -19.37 6.68 -15.52
C SER A 311 -19.67 6.47 -14.04
N TRP A 312 -19.23 7.37 -13.17
CA TRP A 312 -19.51 7.29 -11.73
C TRP A 312 -20.99 7.54 -11.40
N ILE A 313 -21.67 8.47 -12.08
CA ILE A 313 -23.13 8.65 -11.94
C ILE A 313 -23.87 7.36 -12.32
N ASP A 314 -23.49 6.73 -13.43
CA ASP A 314 -24.12 5.50 -13.90
C ASP A 314 -23.88 4.34 -12.92
N ARG A 315 -22.65 4.19 -12.40
CA ARG A 315 -22.32 3.21 -11.36
C ARG A 315 -23.05 3.51 -10.04
N ALA A 316 -23.22 4.79 -9.66
CA ALA A 316 -23.97 5.18 -8.47
C ALA A 316 -25.44 4.80 -8.58
N LYS A 317 -26.06 5.03 -9.74
CA LYS A 317 -27.43 4.58 -10.03
C LYS A 317 -27.53 3.06 -10.02
N ALA A 318 -26.53 2.36 -10.53
CA ALA A 318 -26.46 0.89 -10.47
C ALA A 318 -26.39 0.39 -9.02
N ALA A 319 -25.54 0.99 -8.17
CA ALA A 319 -25.43 0.67 -6.75
C ALA A 319 -26.74 0.91 -6.00
N MET A 320 -27.38 2.07 -6.21
CA MET A 320 -28.67 2.39 -5.62
C MET A 320 -29.78 1.41 -6.05
N GLY A 321 -29.71 0.90 -7.27
CA GLY A 321 -30.67 -0.04 -7.84
C GLY A 321 -30.38 -1.52 -7.58
N GLY A 322 -29.22 -1.88 -7.02
CA GLY A 322 -28.77 -3.27 -6.93
C GLY A 322 -28.53 -3.91 -8.31
N LYS A 323 -27.95 -3.15 -9.25
CA LYS A 323 -27.59 -3.61 -10.59
C LYS A 323 -26.08 -3.80 -10.70
N ARG A 324 -25.67 -4.68 -11.62
CA ARG A 324 -24.25 -4.97 -11.89
C ARG A 324 -23.41 -3.67 -12.00
N PRO A 325 -22.22 -3.60 -11.37
CA PRO A 325 -21.51 -4.70 -10.69
C PRO A 325 -22.03 -5.05 -9.29
N PHE A 326 -23.03 -4.35 -8.78
CA PHE A 326 -23.62 -4.59 -7.46
C PHE A 326 -24.68 -5.68 -7.53
N LYS A 327 -24.67 -6.60 -6.55
CA LYS A 327 -25.70 -7.64 -6.41
C LYS A 327 -26.92 -7.12 -5.64
N ASP A 328 -26.66 -6.30 -4.62
CA ASP A 328 -27.66 -5.72 -3.72
C ASP A 328 -27.61 -4.20 -3.76
N ARG A 329 -28.63 -3.55 -3.20
CA ARG A 329 -28.63 -2.09 -3.03
C ARG A 329 -27.52 -1.68 -2.08
N ASP A 330 -26.64 -0.82 -2.55
CA ASP A 330 -25.48 -0.35 -1.79
C ASP A 330 -25.49 1.18 -1.77
N TYR A 331 -26.11 1.77 -0.74
CA TYR A 331 -26.22 3.22 -0.60
C TYR A 331 -24.88 3.88 -0.27
N ASP A 332 -23.98 3.18 0.42
CA ASP A 332 -22.65 3.69 0.76
C ASP A 332 -21.80 3.81 -0.51
N ALA A 333 -21.80 2.76 -1.35
CA ALA A 333 -21.16 2.79 -2.66
C ALA A 333 -21.79 3.85 -3.59
N ALA A 334 -23.13 3.91 -3.64
CA ALA A 334 -23.84 4.90 -4.44
C ALA A 334 -23.46 6.33 -4.04
N TYR A 335 -23.39 6.59 -2.73
CA TYR A 335 -23.03 7.89 -2.19
C TYR A 335 -21.60 8.27 -2.54
N LEU A 336 -20.64 7.36 -2.33
CA LEU A 336 -19.22 7.59 -2.63
C LEU A 336 -19.01 7.90 -4.12
N LEU A 337 -19.65 7.14 -5.00
CA LEU A 337 -19.58 7.34 -6.45
C LEU A 337 -20.22 8.67 -6.89
N ALA A 338 -21.41 9.00 -6.38
CA ALA A 338 -22.08 10.25 -6.69
C ALA A 338 -21.29 11.46 -6.16
N ARG A 339 -20.73 11.36 -4.94
CA ARG A 339 -19.83 12.37 -4.35
C ARG A 339 -18.61 12.62 -5.22
N SER A 340 -18.03 11.55 -5.75
CA SER A 340 -16.86 11.63 -6.62
C SER A 340 -17.16 12.27 -7.96
N ALA A 341 -18.32 11.94 -8.56
CA ALA A 341 -18.81 12.62 -9.75
C ALA A 341 -19.02 14.12 -9.50
N ALA A 342 -19.66 14.48 -8.38
CA ALA A 342 -19.91 15.88 -8.02
C ALA A 342 -18.61 16.67 -7.75
N GLY A 343 -17.55 16.01 -7.31
CA GLY A 343 -16.24 16.64 -7.07
C GLY A 343 -15.30 16.69 -8.27
N THR A 344 -15.66 16.08 -9.42
CA THR A 344 -14.76 15.96 -10.57
C THR A 344 -14.43 17.33 -11.16
N LEU A 345 -13.16 17.75 -11.09
CA LEU A 345 -12.71 19.02 -11.67
C LEU A 345 -12.81 18.98 -13.20
N GLY A 346 -13.33 20.04 -13.80
CA GLY A 346 -13.51 20.14 -15.26
C GLY A 346 -14.69 19.36 -15.83
N ALA A 347 -15.50 18.68 -15.00
CA ALA A 347 -16.74 18.07 -15.47
C ALA A 347 -17.81 19.14 -15.76
N PRO A 348 -18.68 18.95 -16.79
CA PRO A 348 -19.76 19.89 -17.09
C PRO A 348 -20.71 20.11 -15.89
N ASP A 349 -21.13 21.35 -15.67
CA ASP A 349 -22.02 21.74 -14.55
C ASP A 349 -23.30 20.91 -14.48
N LYS A 350 -23.84 20.52 -15.64
CA LYS A 350 -25.04 19.66 -15.73
C LYS A 350 -24.81 18.28 -15.08
N LEU A 351 -23.63 17.68 -15.26
CA LEU A 351 -23.29 16.41 -14.63
C LEU A 351 -23.02 16.59 -13.14
N VAL A 352 -22.31 17.66 -12.76
CA VAL A 352 -22.05 18.00 -11.36
C VAL A 352 -23.38 18.20 -10.60
N GLN A 353 -24.34 18.92 -11.18
CA GLN A 353 -25.66 19.10 -10.58
C GLN A 353 -26.44 17.78 -10.53
N SER A 354 -26.44 16.99 -11.61
CA SER A 354 -27.07 15.67 -11.60
C SER A 354 -26.49 14.74 -10.53
N ALA A 355 -25.18 14.83 -10.26
CA ALA A 355 -24.52 14.07 -9.20
C ALA A 355 -24.93 14.56 -7.82
N LYS A 356 -25.01 15.89 -7.60
CA LYS A 356 -25.51 16.48 -6.35
C LYS A 356 -26.96 16.09 -6.06
N ASP A 357 -27.83 16.14 -7.07
CA ASP A 357 -29.24 15.74 -6.95
C ASP A 357 -29.35 14.25 -6.58
N LEU A 358 -28.54 13.40 -7.22
CA LEU A 358 -28.46 11.98 -6.90
C LEU A 358 -27.94 11.75 -5.47
N MET A 359 -26.94 12.50 -5.01
CA MET A 359 -26.45 12.42 -3.62
C MET A 359 -27.57 12.73 -2.62
N GLN A 360 -28.36 13.79 -2.85
CA GLN A 360 -29.48 14.14 -1.97
C GLN A 360 -30.56 13.05 -1.96
N GLU A 361 -30.86 12.47 -3.13
CA GLU A 361 -31.77 11.33 -3.23
C GLU A 361 -31.27 10.11 -2.43
N ILE A 362 -29.97 9.81 -2.53
CA ILE A 362 -29.33 8.72 -1.79
C ILE A 362 -29.39 8.98 -0.29
N ILE A 363 -29.02 10.18 0.19
CA ILE A 363 -29.08 10.57 1.61
C ILE A 363 -30.51 10.36 2.14
N ARG A 364 -31.54 10.77 1.38
CA ARG A 364 -32.94 10.59 1.79
C ARG A 364 -33.34 9.13 1.96
N LYS A 365 -32.76 8.21 1.17
CA LYS A 365 -33.05 6.76 1.19
C LYS A 365 -32.13 5.96 2.13
N MET A 366 -30.96 6.51 2.47
CA MET A 366 -29.96 5.87 3.32
C MET A 366 -30.48 5.74 4.77
N PRO A 367 -30.15 4.68 5.52
CA PRO A 367 -30.45 4.57 6.96
C PRO A 367 -29.86 5.73 7.77
N LYS A 368 -30.53 6.16 8.85
CA LYS A 368 -30.12 7.36 9.61
C LYS A 368 -28.70 7.25 10.15
N GLU A 369 -28.36 6.08 10.70
CA GLU A 369 -27.05 5.77 11.28
C GLU A 369 -25.92 5.94 10.26
N ARG A 370 -26.22 5.62 8.99
CA ARG A 370 -25.27 5.73 7.88
C ARG A 370 -25.13 7.16 7.36
N ARG A 371 -26.18 7.98 7.46
CA ARG A 371 -26.14 9.39 7.05
C ARG A 371 -25.15 10.20 7.88
N GLU A 372 -25.04 9.91 9.18
CA GLU A 372 -24.16 10.63 10.10
C GLU A 372 -22.67 10.36 9.79
N ALA A 373 -22.35 9.19 9.22
CA ALA A 373 -21.00 8.85 8.77
C ALA A 373 -20.65 9.41 7.38
N ALA A 374 -21.62 9.96 6.64
CA ALA A 374 -21.43 10.44 5.29
C ALA A 374 -20.86 11.88 5.29
N PRO A 375 -19.67 12.11 4.73
CA PRO A 375 -19.05 13.44 4.71
C PRO A 375 -19.83 14.43 3.83
N ALA A 376 -20.23 15.56 4.40
CA ALA A 376 -21.12 16.53 3.73
C ALA A 376 -20.53 17.19 2.46
N VAL A 377 -19.21 17.31 2.37
CA VAL A 377 -18.53 18.05 1.30
C VAL A 377 -18.03 17.11 0.21
N ALA A 378 -18.45 17.34 -1.04
CA ALA A 378 -17.89 16.64 -2.20
C ALA A 378 -16.43 17.03 -2.41
N ARG A 379 -15.55 16.04 -2.54
CA ARG A 379 -14.12 16.23 -2.79
C ARG A 379 -13.79 15.78 -4.20
N SER A 380 -12.84 16.47 -4.84
CA SER A 380 -12.28 15.97 -6.08
C SER A 380 -11.63 14.61 -5.82
N PRO A 381 -11.96 13.57 -6.61
CA PRO A 381 -11.32 12.27 -6.47
C PRO A 381 -9.80 12.34 -6.59
N GLU A 382 -9.25 13.38 -7.24
CA GLU A 382 -7.79 13.53 -7.44
C GLU A 382 -7.08 13.92 -6.14
N ARG A 383 -7.87 14.33 -5.15
CA ARG A 383 -7.44 14.62 -3.78
C ARG A 383 -7.81 13.49 -2.81
N LEU A 384 -8.21 12.33 -3.34
CA LEU A 384 -8.52 11.14 -2.56
C LEU A 384 -7.52 10.05 -2.90
N MET A 385 -7.02 9.35 -1.89
CA MET A 385 -6.15 8.19 -2.08
C MET A 385 -6.96 6.90 -1.86
N PRO A 386 -7.18 6.08 -2.90
CA PRO A 386 -7.84 4.79 -2.72
C PRO A 386 -6.85 3.79 -2.07
N ILE A 387 -7.33 3.11 -1.04
CA ILE A 387 -6.68 1.97 -0.41
C ILE A 387 -7.56 0.73 -0.57
N VAL A 388 -6.95 -0.44 -0.73
CA VAL A 388 -7.67 -1.73 -0.83
C VAL A 388 -6.95 -2.80 -0.04
N ALA A 389 -7.73 -3.67 0.59
CA ALA A 389 -7.27 -4.88 1.23
C ALA A 389 -8.12 -6.06 0.76
N HIS A 390 -7.53 -7.25 0.75
CA HIS A 390 -8.23 -8.47 0.36
C HIS A 390 -8.25 -9.46 1.51
N ASP A 391 -9.46 -9.91 1.85
CA ASP A 391 -9.70 -11.03 2.75
C ASP A 391 -9.85 -12.30 1.89
N LEU A 392 -8.88 -13.19 1.99
CA LEU A 392 -8.87 -14.46 1.27
C LEU A 392 -9.25 -15.65 2.15
N ASP A 393 -9.63 -15.38 3.41
CA ASP A 393 -9.91 -16.37 4.45
C ASP A 393 -11.36 -16.23 4.93
N ALA A 394 -12.19 -15.48 4.20
CA ALA A 394 -13.61 -15.30 4.48
C ALA A 394 -14.36 -16.61 4.27
N LEU A 395 -15.08 -17.06 5.30
CA LEU A 395 -15.79 -18.33 5.26
C LEU A 395 -17.10 -18.22 4.46
N PRO A 396 -17.35 -19.10 3.46
CA PRO A 396 -18.63 -19.20 2.78
C PRO A 396 -19.82 -19.39 3.73
N GLY A 397 -20.94 -18.71 3.45
CA GLY A 397 -22.18 -18.78 4.23
C GLY A 397 -22.23 -17.78 5.39
N HIS A 398 -21.10 -17.18 5.75
CA HIS A 398 -21.07 -16.17 6.79
C HIS A 398 -21.41 -14.78 6.25
N THR A 399 -21.97 -13.93 7.10
CA THR A 399 -22.20 -12.52 6.81
C THR A 399 -21.24 -11.67 7.61
N TYR A 400 -20.39 -10.89 6.95
CA TYR A 400 -19.40 -10.06 7.64
C TYR A 400 -19.69 -8.57 7.48
N VAL A 401 -19.30 -7.79 8.48
CA VAL A 401 -19.03 -6.35 8.35
C VAL A 401 -17.53 -6.11 8.46
N TYR A 402 -17.01 -5.18 7.67
CA TYR A 402 -15.59 -4.86 7.59
C TYR A 402 -15.31 -3.43 8.04
N ARG A 403 -14.10 -3.18 8.55
CA ARG A 403 -13.55 -1.84 8.76
C ARG A 403 -12.06 -1.82 8.46
N MET A 404 -11.55 -0.67 8.04
CA MET A 404 -10.16 -0.50 7.60
C MET A 404 -9.48 0.60 8.39
N ARG A 405 -8.17 0.45 8.60
CA ARG A 405 -7.28 1.56 8.99
C ARG A 405 -5.95 1.36 8.28
N TYR A 406 -5.09 2.35 8.32
CA TYR A 406 -3.76 2.24 7.75
C TYR A 406 -2.71 2.74 8.73
N GLU A 407 -1.51 2.20 8.59
CA GLU A 407 -0.32 2.57 9.35
C GLU A 407 0.56 3.42 8.44
N VAL A 408 0.96 4.60 8.92
CA VAL A 408 1.80 5.56 8.19
C VAL A 408 3.17 5.63 8.86
N PHE A 409 4.22 5.76 8.06
CA PHE A 409 5.56 6.03 8.55
C PHE A 409 5.63 7.40 9.24
N ASN A 410 6.15 7.43 10.46
CA ASN A 410 6.38 8.68 11.17
C ASN A 410 7.62 9.36 10.60
N VAL A 411 7.44 10.45 9.86
CA VAL A 411 8.54 11.20 9.23
C VAL A 411 9.58 11.74 10.21
N TYR A 412 9.21 11.87 11.50
CA TYR A 412 10.07 12.31 12.60
C TYR A 412 10.59 11.16 13.48
N ALA A 413 10.38 9.90 13.07
CA ALA A 413 10.91 8.75 13.80
C ALA A 413 12.44 8.86 13.96
N GLY A 414 12.92 8.79 15.21
CA GLY A 414 14.34 8.94 15.54
C GLY A 414 14.81 10.39 15.78
N ASN A 415 13.95 11.40 15.60
CA ASN A 415 14.29 12.82 15.73
C ASN A 415 13.49 13.50 16.86
N PRO A 416 13.79 13.23 18.14
CA PRO A 416 13.03 13.77 19.28
C PRO A 416 13.08 15.30 19.39
N GLY A 417 14.10 15.96 18.82
CA GLY A 417 14.22 17.43 18.85
C GLY A 417 13.19 18.17 17.99
N GLU A 418 12.56 17.48 17.04
CA GLU A 418 11.57 18.06 16.11
C GLU A 418 10.15 18.07 16.71
N LEU A 419 9.91 17.31 17.78
CA LEU A 419 8.59 17.11 18.35
C LEU A 419 8.45 17.74 19.73
N SER A 420 7.26 18.27 20.01
CA SER A 420 6.90 18.78 21.33
C SER A 420 6.95 17.67 22.39
N ASN A 421 6.56 16.46 22.01
CA ASN A 421 6.66 15.25 22.82
C ASN A 421 7.78 14.34 22.26
N PRO A 422 8.93 14.20 22.94
CA PRO A 422 10.03 13.35 22.49
C PRO A 422 9.66 11.87 22.32
N ASP A 423 8.68 11.36 23.07
CA ASP A 423 8.26 9.95 22.97
C ASP A 423 7.54 9.64 21.67
N ASP A 424 6.97 10.65 21.01
CA ASP A 424 6.36 10.48 19.70
C ASP A 424 7.40 10.16 18.62
N ALA A 425 8.64 10.64 18.75
CA ALA A 425 9.73 10.27 17.85
C ALA A 425 10.22 8.82 18.07
N ARG A 426 9.89 8.20 19.21
CA ARG A 426 10.12 6.76 19.44
C ARG A 426 9.12 5.88 18.68
N LYS A 427 8.06 6.45 18.12
CA LYS A 427 7.08 5.72 17.30
C LYS A 427 7.58 5.68 15.86
N LEU A 428 7.90 4.48 15.35
CA LEU A 428 8.26 4.28 13.94
C LEU A 428 7.10 4.66 13.00
N THR A 429 5.88 4.42 13.46
CA THR A 429 4.66 4.56 12.67
C THR A 429 3.52 5.14 13.50
N VAL A 430 2.51 5.68 12.81
CA VAL A 430 1.29 6.22 13.39
C VAL A 430 0.09 5.57 12.69
N PHE A 431 -0.89 5.11 13.47
CA PHE A 431 -2.12 4.54 12.93
C PHE A 431 -3.14 5.63 12.66
N SER A 432 -3.87 5.50 11.54
CA SER A 432 -5.16 6.18 11.38
C SER A 432 -6.18 5.65 12.37
N GLY A 433 -7.27 6.39 12.57
CA GLY A 433 -8.48 5.81 13.15
C GLY A 433 -9.07 4.74 12.23
N TRP A 434 -9.96 3.90 12.80
CA TRP A 434 -10.75 2.95 12.02
C TRP A 434 -11.80 3.69 11.19
N SER A 435 -12.00 3.23 9.96
CA SER A 435 -13.15 3.62 9.14
C SER A 435 -14.45 3.26 9.86
N PRO A 436 -15.58 3.87 9.47
CA PRO A 436 -16.89 3.32 9.79
C PRO A 436 -17.02 1.87 9.29
N GLU A 437 -17.97 1.13 9.86
CA GLU A 437 -18.25 -0.24 9.43
C GLU A 437 -18.80 -0.24 8.00
N SER A 438 -18.47 -1.25 7.20
CA SER A 438 -19.11 -1.50 5.91
C SER A 438 -20.55 -1.96 6.10
N ARG A 439 -21.32 -2.05 5.01
CA ARG A 439 -22.55 -2.84 5.03
C ARG A 439 -22.25 -4.33 5.29
N PRO A 440 -23.22 -5.10 5.83
CA PRO A 440 -23.10 -6.56 5.90
C PRO A 440 -23.00 -7.16 4.49
N VAL A 441 -22.11 -8.13 4.32
CA VAL A 441 -21.93 -8.89 3.08
C VAL A 441 -21.94 -10.39 3.34
N GLU A 442 -22.83 -11.11 2.65
CA GLU A 442 -22.87 -12.59 2.67
C GLU A 442 -21.77 -13.14 1.75
N ILE A 443 -20.92 -14.00 2.28
CA ILE A 443 -19.84 -14.64 1.51
C ILE A 443 -20.43 -15.83 0.76
N THR A 444 -20.54 -15.68 -0.55
CA THR A 444 -21.07 -16.75 -1.41
C THR A 444 -19.95 -17.71 -1.81
N GLY A 445 -20.00 -18.96 -1.34
CA GLY A 445 -19.22 -20.07 -1.89
C GLY A 445 -19.94 -20.80 -3.02
N ASP A 446 -19.19 -21.60 -3.79
CA ASP A 446 -19.73 -22.56 -4.75
C ASP A 446 -20.02 -23.91 -4.10
N THR A 447 -19.38 -24.21 -2.97
CA THR A 447 -19.54 -25.46 -2.23
C THR A 447 -19.72 -25.16 -0.74
N TYR A 448 -20.77 -25.72 -0.14
CA TYR A 448 -21.07 -25.62 1.29
C TYR A 448 -21.17 -27.03 1.85
N PHE A 449 -20.81 -27.23 3.11
CA PHE A 449 -21.06 -28.51 3.75
C PHE A 449 -21.42 -28.32 5.22
N TYR A 450 -22.29 -29.20 5.70
CA TYR A 450 -22.86 -29.15 7.04
C TYR A 450 -22.82 -30.53 7.68
N LEU A 451 -22.41 -30.60 8.93
CA LEU A 451 -22.50 -31.77 9.77
C LEU A 451 -23.97 -32.01 10.13
N THR A 452 -24.54 -33.12 9.68
CA THR A 452 -26.00 -33.36 9.76
C THR A 452 -26.38 -34.57 10.60
N ARG A 453 -25.53 -35.59 10.71
CA ARG A 453 -25.73 -36.76 11.58
C ARG A 453 -24.38 -37.27 12.11
N ALA A 454 -24.43 -38.05 13.18
CA ALA A 454 -23.29 -38.69 13.79
C ALA A 454 -23.66 -40.14 14.18
N ASP A 455 -22.72 -41.07 14.04
CA ASP A 455 -22.84 -42.47 14.43
C ASP A 455 -21.60 -42.86 15.26
N GLU A 456 -21.69 -42.60 16.58
CA GLU A 456 -20.62 -42.84 17.57
C GLU A 456 -20.14 -44.30 17.55
N LYS A 457 -21.05 -45.26 17.34
CA LYS A 457 -20.70 -46.69 17.30
C LYS A 457 -19.80 -47.04 16.12
N LYS A 458 -19.89 -46.29 15.02
CA LYS A 458 -19.07 -46.51 13.81
C LYS A 458 -17.89 -45.55 13.71
N GLY A 459 -17.80 -44.56 14.59
CA GLY A 459 -16.83 -43.46 14.45
C GLY A 459 -17.02 -42.69 13.15
N GLU A 460 -18.27 -42.50 12.72
CA GLU A 460 -18.62 -41.85 11.45
C GLU A 460 -19.52 -40.63 11.66
N VAL A 461 -19.38 -39.62 10.80
CA VAL A 461 -20.31 -38.49 10.69
C VAL A 461 -20.90 -38.42 9.28
N THR A 462 -22.13 -37.91 9.17
CA THR A 462 -22.77 -37.62 7.88
C THR A 462 -22.71 -36.13 7.61
N VAL A 463 -22.03 -35.78 6.53
CA VAL A 463 -21.90 -34.41 6.02
C VAL A 463 -22.77 -34.25 4.79
N THR A 464 -23.63 -33.25 4.79
CA THR A 464 -24.38 -32.85 3.60
C THR A 464 -23.60 -31.79 2.86
N VAL A 465 -23.24 -32.05 1.60
CA VAL A 465 -22.52 -31.10 0.73
C VAL A 465 -23.49 -30.53 -0.31
N PHE A 466 -23.52 -29.21 -0.41
CA PHE A 466 -24.27 -28.45 -1.40
C PHE A 466 -23.30 -27.82 -2.40
N LYS A 467 -23.63 -27.94 -3.69
CA LYS A 467 -22.92 -27.25 -4.76
C LYS A 467 -23.86 -26.27 -5.44
N VAL A 468 -23.55 -24.98 -5.32
CA VAL A 468 -24.33 -23.89 -5.92
C VAL A 468 -23.72 -23.54 -7.27
N GLY A 469 -24.47 -23.80 -8.34
CA GLY A 469 -24.07 -23.47 -9.71
C GLY A 469 -25.10 -22.60 -10.41
N ARG A 470 -24.79 -22.19 -11.65
CA ARG A 470 -25.72 -21.39 -12.48
C ARG A 470 -27.06 -22.09 -12.76
N ARG A 471 -27.09 -23.42 -12.72
CA ARG A 471 -28.28 -24.25 -12.99
C ARG A 471 -29.10 -24.58 -11.74
N GLY A 472 -28.68 -24.10 -10.56
CA GLY A 472 -29.32 -24.39 -9.28
C GLY A 472 -28.36 -25.02 -8.28
N THR A 473 -28.95 -25.54 -7.20
CA THR A 473 -28.23 -26.09 -6.05
C THR A 473 -28.33 -27.61 -6.06
N GLU A 474 -27.20 -28.29 -6.20
CA GLU A 474 -27.10 -29.74 -6.07
C GLU A 474 -26.77 -30.11 -4.62
N LYS A 475 -27.32 -31.22 -4.10
CA LYS A 475 -27.09 -31.70 -2.73
C LYS A 475 -26.74 -33.18 -2.76
N ASN A 476 -25.69 -33.57 -2.05
CA ASN A 476 -25.30 -34.95 -1.82
C ASN A 476 -24.91 -35.18 -0.34
N GLU A 477 -25.09 -36.40 0.16
CA GLU A 477 -24.76 -36.77 1.55
C GLU A 477 -23.59 -37.75 1.55
N TYR A 478 -22.59 -37.47 2.38
CA TYR A 478 -21.38 -38.27 2.51
C TYR A 478 -21.23 -38.75 3.95
N ARG A 479 -20.93 -40.05 4.12
CA ARG A 479 -20.45 -40.58 5.41
C ARG A 479 -18.93 -40.46 5.42
N ILE A 480 -18.40 -39.81 6.44
CA ILE A 480 -17.00 -39.42 6.57
C ILE A 480 -16.44 -40.01 7.87
N ARG A 481 -15.28 -40.65 7.75
CA ARG A 481 -14.42 -41.06 8.88
C ARG A 481 -13.22 -40.14 9.01
N ILE A 482 -12.51 -40.24 10.13
CA ILE A 482 -11.20 -39.62 10.32
C ILE A 482 -10.24 -40.05 9.19
N GLY A 483 -9.54 -39.09 8.60
CA GLY A 483 -8.62 -39.29 7.48
C GLY A 483 -9.27 -39.26 6.10
N GLU A 484 -10.58 -39.04 6.00
CA GLU A 484 -11.28 -39.00 4.71
C GLU A 484 -11.56 -37.57 4.23
N GLU A 485 -11.47 -37.35 2.91
CA GLU A 485 -11.85 -36.08 2.28
C GLU A 485 -13.37 -35.89 2.30
N ILE A 486 -13.80 -34.69 2.69
CA ILE A 486 -15.19 -34.26 2.71
C ILE A 486 -15.62 -33.91 1.28
N GLY A 487 -16.62 -34.64 0.79
CA GLY A 487 -17.06 -34.53 -0.60
C GLY A 487 -16.06 -35.21 -1.52
N ARG A 488 -16.47 -36.29 -2.18
CA ARG A 488 -15.62 -37.03 -3.10
C ARG A 488 -16.05 -36.78 -4.54
N LYS A 489 -15.07 -36.72 -5.44
CA LYS A 489 -15.33 -36.81 -6.88
C LYS A 489 -15.88 -38.20 -7.19
N GLU A 490 -17.16 -38.29 -7.51
CA GLU A 490 -17.78 -39.56 -7.89
C GLU A 490 -17.17 -40.03 -9.23
N LYS A 491 -16.43 -41.15 -9.22
CA LYS A 491 -15.74 -41.70 -10.41
C LYS A 491 -16.70 -42.18 -11.51
N ARG A 492 -18.00 -42.33 -11.21
CA ARG A 492 -19.02 -42.86 -12.12
C ARG A 492 -20.32 -42.07 -11.99
N GLY A 493 -20.39 -40.94 -12.67
CA GLY A 493 -21.63 -40.19 -12.83
C GLY A 493 -21.40 -38.82 -13.47
N THR A 494 -22.41 -38.32 -14.17
CA THR A 494 -22.52 -36.92 -14.63
C THR A 494 -22.77 -35.93 -13.48
N LYS A 495 -22.77 -36.41 -12.23
CA LYS A 495 -22.93 -35.57 -11.04
C LYS A 495 -21.67 -34.73 -10.84
N GLY A 496 -21.85 -33.44 -10.58
CA GLY A 496 -20.75 -32.48 -10.49
C GLY A 496 -19.73 -32.82 -9.40
N ASP A 497 -18.58 -32.17 -9.44
CA ASP A 497 -17.52 -32.35 -8.44
C ASP A 497 -17.90 -31.72 -7.08
N PHE A 498 -18.15 -32.52 -6.04
CA PHE A 498 -18.48 -32.04 -4.69
C PHE A 498 -17.25 -31.96 -3.76
N SER A 499 -16.03 -32.06 -4.30
CA SER A 499 -14.83 -31.89 -3.47
C SER A 499 -14.85 -30.54 -2.75
N THR A 500 -14.68 -30.60 -1.44
CA THR A 500 -14.61 -29.39 -0.60
C THR A 500 -13.16 -28.98 -0.32
N ASN A 501 -12.19 -29.79 -0.75
CA ASN A 501 -10.78 -29.68 -0.40
C ASN A 501 -10.54 -29.70 1.12
N ALA A 502 -11.43 -30.33 1.89
CA ALA A 502 -11.31 -30.46 3.34
C ALA A 502 -11.11 -31.92 3.74
N LEU A 503 -10.19 -32.18 4.67
CA LEU A 503 -9.88 -33.50 5.22
C LEU A 503 -10.42 -33.58 6.65
N CYS A 504 -11.22 -34.60 6.98
CA CYS A 504 -11.63 -34.84 8.37
C CYS A 504 -10.42 -35.32 9.19
N VAL A 505 -10.05 -34.59 10.24
CA VAL A 505 -8.87 -34.87 11.08
C VAL A 505 -9.28 -35.55 12.38
N ASP A 506 -10.40 -35.15 12.97
CA ASP A 506 -10.87 -35.70 14.24
C ASP A 506 -12.39 -35.57 14.38
N ILE A 507 -12.99 -36.43 15.22
CA ILE A 507 -14.41 -36.41 15.55
C ILE A 507 -14.56 -36.59 17.06
N ASP A 508 -14.96 -35.52 17.75
CA ASP A 508 -15.25 -35.51 19.18
C ASP A 508 -16.76 -35.73 19.39
N PHE A 509 -17.13 -36.94 19.80
CA PHE A 509 -18.53 -37.30 20.09
C PHE A 509 -19.00 -36.84 21.49
N ASP A 510 -18.09 -36.34 22.32
CA ASP A 510 -18.34 -35.93 23.72
C ASP A 510 -18.23 -34.41 23.91
N ARG A 511 -18.23 -33.64 22.81
CA ARG A 511 -18.12 -32.18 22.84
C ARG A 511 -19.23 -31.56 23.67
N VAL A 512 -18.91 -30.64 24.58
CA VAL A 512 -19.92 -29.95 25.40
C VAL A 512 -20.13 -28.52 24.89
N VAL A 513 -21.33 -28.22 24.39
CA VAL A 513 -21.70 -26.90 23.87
C VAL A 513 -22.87 -26.35 24.67
N ASN A 514 -22.67 -25.20 25.33
CA ASN A 514 -23.65 -24.61 26.26
C ASN A 514 -24.15 -25.62 27.33
N GLY A 515 -23.26 -26.48 27.84
CA GLY A 515 -23.58 -27.47 28.88
C GLY A 515 -24.29 -28.74 28.41
N LYS A 516 -24.45 -28.96 27.10
CA LYS A 516 -25.05 -30.17 26.53
C LYS A 516 -24.03 -30.96 25.71
N LYS A 517 -24.08 -32.29 25.78
CA LYS A 517 -23.28 -33.19 24.92
C LYS A 517 -23.72 -33.01 23.46
N ASP A 518 -22.75 -32.87 22.58
CA ASP A 518 -22.87 -32.60 21.15
C ASP A 518 -21.71 -33.30 20.40
N VAL A 519 -21.70 -33.19 19.07
CA VAL A 519 -20.65 -33.77 18.22
C VAL A 519 -19.92 -32.65 17.49
N ALA A 520 -18.60 -32.64 17.59
CA ALA A 520 -17.73 -31.79 16.81
C ALA A 520 -16.93 -32.60 15.78
N MET A 521 -16.85 -32.10 14.55
CA MET A 521 -15.95 -32.58 13.52
C MET A 521 -14.85 -31.54 13.30
N ILE A 522 -13.60 -31.94 13.49
CA ILE A 522 -12.43 -31.12 13.19
C ILE A 522 -11.92 -31.52 11.81
N TYR A 523 -11.74 -30.54 10.94
CA TYR A 523 -11.27 -30.75 9.58
C TYR A 523 -10.14 -29.79 9.23
N MET A 524 -9.24 -30.21 8.36
CA MET A 524 -8.17 -29.39 7.79
C MET A 524 -8.58 -28.96 6.39
N ASP A 525 -8.61 -27.66 6.12
CA ASP A 525 -8.69 -27.16 4.75
C ASP A 525 -7.34 -27.43 4.07
N MET A 526 -7.33 -28.31 3.06
CA MET A 526 -6.09 -28.73 2.39
C MET A 526 -5.44 -27.58 1.60
N THR A 527 -6.15 -26.45 1.44
CA THR A 527 -5.64 -25.26 0.78
C THR A 527 -4.58 -24.55 1.62
N ASP A 528 -4.89 -24.30 2.89
CA ASP A 528 -4.12 -23.47 3.82
C ASP A 528 -3.54 -24.28 5.01
N GLY A 529 -4.02 -25.51 5.21
CA GLY A 529 -3.64 -26.37 6.33
C GLY A 529 -4.29 -25.98 7.66
N ILE A 530 -5.23 -25.04 7.65
CA ILE A 530 -5.88 -24.54 8.87
C ILE A 530 -6.92 -25.55 9.34
N LEU A 531 -6.86 -25.88 10.65
CA LEU A 531 -7.87 -26.69 11.31
C LEU A 531 -9.10 -25.84 11.64
N ARG A 532 -10.28 -26.38 11.31
CA ARG A 532 -11.58 -25.77 11.53
C ARG A 532 -12.51 -26.78 12.20
N GLU A 533 -13.49 -26.28 12.94
CA GLU A 533 -14.46 -27.09 13.68
C GLU A 533 -15.87 -26.88 13.14
N ARG A 534 -16.63 -27.96 12.99
CA ARG A 534 -18.09 -27.95 12.77
C ARG A 534 -18.79 -28.65 13.92
N ILE A 535 -19.82 -28.00 14.45
CA ILE A 535 -20.62 -28.53 15.57
C ILE A 535 -22.00 -28.93 15.04
N LEU A 536 -22.41 -30.17 15.32
CA LEU A 536 -23.62 -30.77 14.77
C LEU A 536 -24.88 -29.97 15.11
N SER A 537 -25.04 -29.50 16.36
CA SER A 537 -26.23 -28.72 16.74
C SER A 537 -26.29 -27.37 16.02
N LEU A 538 -25.15 -26.67 15.89
CA LEU A 538 -25.08 -25.37 15.23
C LEU A 538 -25.40 -25.49 13.74
N ASP A 539 -24.76 -26.44 13.05
CA ASP A 539 -24.96 -26.68 11.62
C ASP A 539 -26.42 -27.06 11.30
N ARG A 540 -27.08 -27.85 12.15
CA ARG A 540 -28.51 -28.21 11.96
C ARG A 540 -29.46 -27.01 12.06
N THR A 541 -29.09 -25.99 12.82
CA THR A 541 -29.88 -24.77 13.01
C THR A 541 -29.46 -23.63 12.09
N ASP A 542 -28.50 -23.88 11.19
CA ASP A 542 -28.00 -22.86 10.26
C ASP A 542 -29.08 -22.49 9.22
N LYS A 543 -29.40 -21.20 9.12
CA LYS A 543 -30.38 -20.67 8.16
C LYS A 543 -29.93 -20.86 6.72
N VAL A 544 -28.62 -20.90 6.46
CA VAL A 544 -28.07 -21.14 5.12
C VAL A 544 -28.30 -22.59 4.72
N LEU A 545 -28.20 -23.54 5.65
CA LEU A 545 -28.56 -24.95 5.39
C LEU A 545 -30.04 -25.09 5.00
N GLU A 546 -30.94 -24.40 5.71
CA GLU A 546 -32.38 -24.36 5.41
C GLU A 546 -32.63 -23.78 4.01
N LYS A 547 -32.11 -22.58 3.72
CA LYS A 547 -32.20 -21.90 2.42
C LYS A 547 -31.69 -22.78 1.26
N LEU A 548 -30.54 -23.43 1.41
CA LEU A 548 -29.97 -24.32 0.39
C LEU A 548 -30.78 -25.59 0.19
N SER A 549 -31.42 -26.10 1.25
CA SER A 549 -32.28 -27.29 1.19
C SER A 549 -33.60 -27.00 0.45
N GLU A 550 -34.19 -25.83 0.68
CA GLU A 550 -35.42 -25.38 0.00
C GLU A 550 -35.20 -25.15 -1.50
N GLN A 551 -34.10 -24.49 -1.89
CA GLN A 551 -33.79 -24.21 -3.30
C GLN A 551 -33.78 -25.45 -4.20
N LYS A 552 -33.38 -26.61 -3.67
CA LYS A 552 -33.38 -27.88 -4.41
C LYS A 552 -34.79 -28.40 -4.69
N SER A 553 -35.77 -28.11 -3.83
CA SER A 553 -37.15 -28.53 -4.05
C SER A 553 -37.82 -27.76 -5.19
N ALA A 554 -37.42 -26.51 -5.44
CA ALA A 554 -38.01 -25.66 -6.48
C ALA A 554 -37.51 -25.97 -7.90
N SER A 555 -36.40 -26.70 -8.05
CA SER A 555 -35.81 -27.03 -9.35
C SER A 555 -36.23 -28.40 -9.91
N ARG A 556 -37.16 -29.09 -9.24
CA ARG A 556 -37.80 -30.32 -9.70
C ARG A 556 -39.22 -30.03 -10.11
#